data_AF-A0A1H0Y8M4-F1
#
_entry.id   AF-A0A1H0Y8M4-F1
#
_cell.length_a   1.000
_cell.length_b   1.000
_cell.length_c   1.000
_cell.angle_alpha   90.00
_cell.angle_beta   90.00
_cell.angle_gamma   90.00
#
_symmetry.space_group_name_H-M   'P 1'
#
loop_
_entity.id
_entity.type
_entity.pdbx_description
1 polymer ?
#
loop_
_entity_poly.entity_id
_entity_poly.type
_entity_poly.pdbx_seq_one_letter_code
_entity_poly.pdbx_strand_id
1 'polypeptide(L)'
;MMNNYLKLAAVFVLIVGLITSLAAPVQAANNGGINEKLGVPIVVYGDTLSDEQKNKVSDLLDVNDPEAVKEYTVTGEDIANYIDGDPNSRMFSSAKITRQEKGEGLSINIVTPENITQVTNEMYANALLTAGVEDATVDVASPVKVSGHSALTGIYKAYDAEGQPLDKERMQLADEELGVATDLAKDGLSQEKVSELLTEIKKAIADQNPATKEDVEKIVQEQLDKLGISLSEEDRQMLIDLFNKMKDLNINFDEVKNQLDNIASKVQELVNDEGFWNKVENFFKKFANLIGNFFEGLFN
;
A
#
# COMPACT_ATOMS: atom_id res chain seq x y z
N MET A 1 -30.38 -46.23 -55.42
CA MET A 1 -30.15 -44.80 -55.76
C MET A 1 -30.69 -43.97 -54.61
N MET A 2 -29.83 -43.52 -53.71
CA MET A 2 -30.23 -42.72 -52.54
C MET A 2 -30.50 -41.28 -53.01
N ASN A 3 -31.74 -40.82 -52.85
CA ASN A 3 -32.22 -39.52 -53.34
C ASN A 3 -31.23 -38.40 -53.01
N ASN A 4 -30.93 -37.56 -54.01
CA ASN A 4 -29.94 -36.47 -53.89
C ASN A 4 -30.27 -35.49 -52.73
N TYR A 5 -31.52 -35.44 -52.29
CA TYR A 5 -31.97 -34.68 -51.12
C TYR A 5 -31.48 -35.23 -49.77
N LEU A 6 -31.32 -36.56 -49.64
CA LEU A 6 -30.81 -37.20 -48.42
C LEU A 6 -29.32 -36.94 -48.22
N LYS A 7 -28.56 -36.87 -49.33
CA LYS A 7 -27.15 -36.49 -49.33
C LYS A 7 -26.96 -35.02 -48.99
N LEU A 8 -27.84 -34.14 -49.47
CA LEU A 8 -27.81 -32.71 -49.14
C LEU A 8 -28.12 -32.46 -47.66
N ALA A 9 -29.11 -33.17 -47.10
CA ALA A 9 -29.47 -33.07 -45.69
C ALA A 9 -28.35 -33.59 -44.76
N ALA A 10 -27.68 -34.68 -45.13
CA ALA A 10 -26.55 -35.21 -44.37
C ALA A 10 -25.33 -34.27 -44.36
N VAL A 11 -25.06 -33.57 -45.46
CA VAL A 11 -23.98 -32.56 -45.54
C VAL A 11 -24.34 -31.30 -44.73
N PHE A 12 -25.61 -30.90 -44.69
CA PHE A 12 -26.05 -29.75 -43.90
C PHE A 12 -25.96 -30.02 -42.39
N VAL A 13 -26.29 -31.24 -41.93
CA VAL A 13 -26.12 -31.63 -40.52
C VAL A 13 -24.64 -31.72 -40.13
N LEU A 14 -23.76 -32.14 -41.04
CA LEU A 14 -22.32 -32.20 -40.77
C LEU A 14 -21.67 -30.80 -40.65
N ILE A 15 -22.15 -29.81 -41.42
CA ILE A 15 -21.65 -28.43 -41.38
C ILE A 15 -22.20 -27.68 -40.15
N VAL A 16 -23.47 -27.92 -39.77
CA VAL A 16 -24.05 -27.30 -38.56
C VAL A 16 -23.48 -27.92 -37.28
N GLY A 17 -23.09 -29.20 -37.31
CA GLY A 17 -22.42 -29.88 -36.19
C GLY A 17 -20.94 -29.49 -35.97
N LEU A 18 -20.29 -28.85 -36.96
CA LEU A 18 -18.89 -28.42 -36.84
C LEU A 18 -18.72 -26.96 -36.36
N ILE A 19 -19.80 -26.19 -36.25
CA ILE A 19 -19.76 -24.77 -35.88
C ILE A 19 -20.01 -24.56 -34.37
N THR A 20 -20.40 -25.59 -33.62
CA THR A 20 -20.62 -25.50 -32.16
C THR A 20 -19.40 -25.86 -31.31
N SER A 21 -18.22 -26.11 -31.90
CA SER A 21 -16.96 -26.31 -31.17
C SER A 21 -16.09 -25.04 -31.09
N LEU A 22 -16.65 -23.86 -31.34
CA LEU A 22 -16.05 -22.63 -30.85
C LEU A 22 -16.19 -22.64 -29.33
N ALA A 23 -15.23 -23.28 -28.68
CA ALA A 23 -14.93 -23.05 -27.28
C ALA A 23 -14.93 -21.52 -27.10
N ALA A 24 -15.95 -21.03 -26.40
CA ALA A 24 -15.86 -19.69 -25.84
C ALA A 24 -14.50 -19.62 -25.14
N PRO A 25 -13.72 -18.55 -25.32
CA PRO A 25 -12.59 -18.34 -24.44
C PRO A 25 -13.19 -18.35 -23.05
N VAL A 26 -12.94 -19.42 -22.30
CA VAL A 26 -13.05 -19.39 -20.85
C VAL A 26 -12.18 -18.19 -20.51
N GLN A 27 -12.80 -17.08 -20.14
CA GLN A 27 -12.09 -16.04 -19.43
C GLN A 27 -11.48 -16.80 -18.26
N ALA A 28 -10.18 -17.06 -18.35
CA ALA A 28 -9.40 -17.41 -17.20
C ALA A 28 -9.69 -16.27 -16.24
N ALA A 29 -10.49 -16.56 -15.20
CA ALA A 29 -10.37 -15.82 -13.97
C ALA A 29 -8.88 -15.77 -13.71
N ASN A 30 -8.37 -14.55 -13.51
CA ASN A 30 -6.98 -14.29 -13.20
C ASN A 30 -6.70 -14.92 -11.83
N ASN A 31 -6.63 -16.25 -11.78
CA ASN A 31 -6.10 -17.01 -10.68
C ASN A 31 -4.60 -16.78 -10.81
N GLY A 32 -4.13 -15.71 -10.16
CA GLY A 32 -2.72 -15.38 -10.06
C GLY A 32 -1.99 -16.65 -9.63
N GLY A 33 -1.31 -17.27 -10.58
CA GLY A 33 -0.46 -18.41 -10.28
C GLY A 33 0.55 -17.95 -9.24
N ILE A 34 0.80 -18.79 -8.22
CA ILE A 34 1.84 -18.51 -7.24
C ILE A 34 3.14 -18.32 -8.02
N ASN A 35 3.73 -17.13 -7.91
CA ASN A 35 5.03 -16.89 -8.51
C ASN A 35 6.09 -17.59 -7.65
N GLU A 36 6.41 -18.84 -7.99
CA GLU A 36 7.35 -19.69 -7.25
C GLU A 36 8.73 -19.02 -7.03
N LYS A 37 9.10 -18.04 -7.86
CA LYS A 37 10.34 -17.26 -7.72
C LYS A 37 10.28 -16.23 -6.59
N LEU A 38 9.11 -15.62 -6.33
CA LEU A 38 8.94 -14.56 -5.33
C LEU A 38 8.41 -15.09 -3.98
N GLY A 39 7.87 -16.31 -4.00
CA GLY A 39 7.24 -16.95 -2.86
C GLY A 39 5.76 -16.58 -2.72
N VAL A 40 5.13 -17.12 -1.69
CA VAL A 40 3.75 -16.79 -1.33
C VAL A 40 3.67 -15.40 -0.69
N PRO A 41 2.55 -14.67 -0.84
CA PRO A 41 2.31 -13.44 -0.09
C PRO A 41 2.40 -13.66 1.41
N ILE A 42 2.74 -12.59 2.13
CA ILE A 42 2.85 -12.58 3.58
C ILE A 42 1.71 -11.75 4.15
N VAL A 43 1.00 -12.27 5.14
CA VAL A 43 -0.08 -11.56 5.82
C VAL A 43 0.30 -11.40 7.29
N VAL A 44 0.20 -10.18 7.80
CA VAL A 44 0.48 -9.86 9.19
C VAL A 44 -0.78 -9.33 9.84
N TYR A 45 -1.29 -10.09 10.80
CA TYR A 45 -2.50 -9.74 11.54
C TYR A 45 -2.16 -9.03 12.85
N GLY A 46 -2.97 -8.03 13.22
CA GLY A 46 -2.90 -7.44 14.55
C GLY A 46 -3.31 -8.42 15.65
N ASP A 47 -2.57 -8.46 16.75
CA ASP A 47 -2.80 -9.36 17.89
C ASP A 47 -4.14 -9.15 18.61
N THR A 48 -4.75 -7.97 18.46
CA THR A 48 -5.95 -7.57 19.18
C THR A 48 -7.23 -7.92 18.40
N LEU A 49 -7.09 -8.47 17.19
CA LEU A 49 -8.22 -8.92 16.39
C LEU A 49 -8.92 -10.10 17.07
N SER A 50 -10.24 -10.02 17.20
CA SER A 50 -11.05 -11.21 17.48
C SER A 50 -11.00 -12.18 16.29
N ASP A 51 -11.38 -13.45 16.49
CA ASP A 51 -11.46 -14.42 15.39
C ASP A 51 -12.37 -13.96 14.24
N GLU A 52 -13.50 -13.33 14.57
CA GLU A 52 -14.42 -12.75 13.58
C GLU A 52 -13.77 -11.58 12.82
N GLN A 53 -13.04 -10.71 13.54
CA GLN A 53 -12.31 -9.61 12.93
C GLN A 53 -11.16 -10.10 12.05
N LYS A 54 -10.44 -11.14 12.47
CA LYS A 54 -9.38 -11.78 11.68
C LYS A 54 -9.95 -12.30 10.36
N ASN A 55 -11.04 -13.06 10.40
CA ASN A 55 -11.69 -13.56 9.19
C ASN A 55 -12.13 -12.43 8.25
N LYS A 56 -12.77 -11.38 8.80
CA LYS A 56 -13.16 -10.21 8.01
C LYS A 56 -11.96 -9.53 7.35
N VAL A 57 -10.85 -9.40 8.06
CA VAL A 57 -9.62 -8.81 7.53
C VAL A 57 -8.98 -9.72 6.48
N SER A 58 -8.98 -11.04 6.68
CA SER A 58 -8.53 -12.01 5.68
C SER A 58 -9.31 -11.87 4.37
N ASP A 59 -10.64 -11.75 4.45
CA ASP A 59 -11.50 -11.52 3.28
C ASP A 59 -11.18 -10.19 2.59
N LEU A 60 -11.01 -9.11 3.36
CA LEU A 60 -10.64 -7.78 2.84
C LEU A 60 -9.27 -7.78 2.16
N LEU A 61 -8.34 -8.60 2.64
CA LEU A 61 -7.01 -8.75 2.07
C LEU A 61 -6.96 -9.84 0.98
N ASP A 62 -8.10 -10.35 0.51
CA ASP A 62 -8.20 -11.43 -0.48
C ASP A 62 -7.44 -12.72 -0.12
N VAL A 63 -7.32 -13.01 1.18
CA VAL A 63 -6.68 -14.22 1.72
C VAL A 63 -7.71 -15.35 1.77
N ASN A 64 -8.03 -15.88 0.59
CA ASN A 64 -9.06 -16.90 0.42
C ASN A 64 -8.59 -18.33 0.75
N ASP A 65 -7.27 -18.55 0.76
CA ASP A 65 -6.62 -19.83 1.08
C ASP A 65 -5.45 -19.59 2.04
N PRO A 66 -5.55 -20.01 3.31
CA PRO A 66 -4.46 -19.88 4.29
C PRO A 66 -3.17 -20.61 3.90
N GLU A 67 -3.23 -21.67 3.08
CA GLU A 67 -2.04 -22.37 2.60
C GLU A 67 -1.31 -21.60 1.49
N ALA A 68 -1.98 -20.63 0.88
CA ALA A 68 -1.42 -19.79 -0.17
C ALA A 68 -0.70 -18.54 0.36
N VAL A 69 -0.59 -18.37 1.69
CA VAL A 69 0.10 -17.25 2.33
C VAL A 69 0.95 -17.70 3.51
N LYS A 70 1.93 -16.88 3.89
CA LYS A 70 2.59 -16.98 5.20
C LYS A 70 1.93 -16.02 6.18
N GLU A 71 1.60 -16.49 7.38
CA GLU A 71 0.99 -15.66 8.41
C GLU A 71 1.97 -15.26 9.52
N TYR A 72 1.93 -14.00 9.91
CA TYR A 72 2.53 -13.48 11.13
C TYR A 72 1.49 -12.72 11.97
N THR A 73 1.85 -12.45 13.22
CA THR A 73 1.07 -11.62 14.12
C THR A 73 1.94 -10.49 14.64
N VAL A 74 1.42 -9.26 14.61
CA VAL A 74 2.09 -8.08 15.19
C VAL A 74 1.45 -7.73 16.54
N THR A 75 2.30 -7.53 17.55
CA THR A 75 1.92 -7.28 18.94
C THR A 75 2.36 -5.91 19.42
N GLY A 76 1.86 -5.52 20.60
CA GLY A 76 2.37 -4.38 21.36
C GLY A 76 3.91 -4.36 21.47
N GLU A 77 4.54 -5.47 21.83
CA GLU A 77 6.00 -5.51 21.96
C GLU A 77 6.74 -5.24 20.64
N ASP A 78 6.16 -5.64 19.51
CA ASP A 78 6.77 -5.36 18.20
C ASP A 78 6.84 -3.86 17.93
N ILE A 79 5.83 -3.06 18.34
CA ILE A 79 5.85 -1.61 18.12
C ILE A 79 7.00 -0.95 18.88
N ALA A 80 7.27 -1.41 20.10
CA ALA A 80 8.39 -0.92 20.90
C ALA A 80 9.73 -1.36 20.29
N ASN A 81 9.79 -2.55 19.68
CA ASN A 81 11.02 -3.08 19.11
C ASN A 81 11.42 -2.40 17.80
N TYR A 82 10.44 -2.12 16.92
CA TYR A 82 10.68 -1.61 15.56
C TYR A 82 10.60 -0.09 15.46
N ILE A 83 9.71 0.54 16.22
CA ILE A 83 9.40 1.98 16.09
C ILE A 83 9.32 2.71 17.43
N ASP A 84 9.89 2.15 18.51
CA ASP A 84 9.93 2.75 19.85
C ASP A 84 8.56 3.23 20.39
N GLY A 85 7.47 2.60 19.95
CA GLY A 85 6.11 2.93 20.39
C GLY A 85 5.74 2.33 21.75
N ASP A 86 4.51 2.57 22.22
CA ASP A 86 4.02 2.03 23.49
C ASP A 86 3.82 0.51 23.40
N PRO A 87 4.54 -0.32 24.19
CA PRO A 87 4.40 -1.78 24.17
C PRO A 87 3.03 -2.29 24.60
N ASN A 88 2.17 -1.44 25.17
CA ASN A 88 0.79 -1.78 25.53
C ASN A 88 -0.21 -1.44 24.41
N SER A 89 0.28 -0.98 23.26
CA SER A 89 -0.53 -0.64 22.10
C SER A 89 -1.35 -1.85 21.63
N ARG A 90 -2.58 -1.57 21.23
CA ARG A 90 -3.53 -2.57 20.72
C ARG A 90 -3.44 -2.63 19.20
N MET A 91 -2.93 -3.75 18.66
CA MET A 91 -2.71 -3.89 17.22
C MET A 91 -3.97 -4.41 16.52
N PHE A 92 -4.63 -3.54 15.76
CA PHE A 92 -5.83 -3.91 14.99
C PHE A 92 -5.63 -3.88 13.47
N SER A 93 -4.78 -2.98 12.96
CA SER A 93 -4.52 -2.94 11.52
C SER A 93 -3.61 -4.09 11.11
N SER A 94 -3.85 -4.59 9.90
CA SER A 94 -3.16 -5.73 9.29
C SER A 94 -2.68 -5.36 7.90
N ALA A 95 -1.67 -6.08 7.42
CA ALA A 95 -1.08 -5.85 6.10
C ALA A 95 -0.86 -7.17 5.36
N LYS A 96 -1.10 -7.17 4.05
CA LYS A 96 -0.66 -8.22 3.12
C LYS A 96 0.42 -7.67 2.22
N ILE A 97 1.56 -8.35 2.18
CA ILE A 97 2.73 -7.98 1.38
C ILE A 97 2.87 -9.01 0.26
N THR A 98 2.87 -8.51 -0.97
CA THR A 98 3.14 -9.29 -2.17
C THR A 98 4.40 -8.76 -2.81
N ARG A 99 5.48 -9.55 -2.78
CA ARG A 99 6.74 -9.18 -3.45
C ARG A 99 6.51 -9.09 -4.97
N GLN A 100 7.15 -8.11 -5.61
CA GLN A 100 7.14 -7.89 -7.05
C GLN A 100 8.52 -8.19 -7.65
N GLU A 101 8.60 -8.21 -8.98
CA GLU A 101 9.90 -8.32 -9.64
C GLU A 101 10.70 -7.03 -9.50
N LYS A 102 12.02 -7.15 -9.63
CA LYS A 102 12.93 -6.01 -9.45
C LYS A 102 12.60 -4.88 -10.43
N GLY A 103 12.39 -3.66 -9.92
CA GLY A 103 12.09 -2.47 -10.71
C GLY A 103 10.60 -2.17 -10.91
N GLU A 104 9.70 -2.99 -10.36
CA GLU A 104 8.25 -2.73 -10.36
C GLU A 104 7.86 -1.60 -9.38
N GLY A 105 8.70 -1.36 -8.37
CA GLY A 105 8.53 -0.33 -7.35
C GLY A 105 7.54 -0.71 -6.24
N LEU A 106 7.33 0.23 -5.32
CA LEU A 106 6.44 0.07 -4.17
C LEU A 106 5.02 0.60 -4.48
N SER A 107 3.99 -0.17 -4.13
CA SER A 107 2.58 0.22 -4.24
C SER A 107 1.85 -0.06 -2.95
N ILE A 108 1.14 0.93 -2.42
CA ILE A 108 0.35 0.82 -1.19
C ILE A 108 -1.13 0.98 -1.48
N ASN A 109 -1.95 0.09 -0.96
CA ASN A 109 -3.41 0.16 -1.05
C ASN A 109 -4.05 0.04 0.33
N ILE A 110 -4.59 1.12 0.86
CA ILE A 110 -5.49 1.06 2.02
C ILE A 110 -6.86 0.56 1.56
N VAL A 111 -7.19 -0.68 1.90
CA VAL A 111 -8.44 -1.35 1.54
C VAL A 111 -9.64 -0.79 2.32
N THR A 112 -9.40 -0.34 3.56
CA THR A 112 -10.42 0.24 4.44
C THR A 112 -10.09 1.69 4.79
N PRO A 113 -10.17 2.64 3.84
CA PRO A 113 -9.76 4.03 4.05
C PRO A 113 -10.55 4.72 5.17
N GLU A 114 -11.76 4.29 5.46
CA GLU A 114 -12.59 4.80 6.55
C GLU A 114 -12.09 4.41 7.96
N ASN A 115 -11.24 3.37 8.04
CA ASN A 115 -10.72 2.81 9.29
C ASN A 115 -9.24 3.14 9.54
N ILE A 116 -8.49 3.62 8.54
CA ILE A 116 -7.14 4.15 8.73
C ILE A 116 -7.23 5.67 8.71
N THR A 117 -7.11 6.30 9.89
CA THR A 117 -7.53 7.70 10.08
C THR A 117 -6.40 8.72 10.05
N GLN A 118 -5.14 8.28 10.12
CA GLN A 118 -3.99 9.19 10.22
C GLN A 118 -2.98 8.98 9.09
N VAL A 119 -2.69 7.72 8.75
CA VAL A 119 -1.66 7.37 7.75
C VAL A 119 -2.29 7.20 6.36
N THR A 120 -1.75 7.90 5.35
CA THR A 120 -2.17 7.74 3.94
C THR A 120 -1.31 6.73 3.17
N ASN A 121 -1.72 6.39 1.95
CA ASN A 121 -0.93 5.52 1.06
C ASN A 121 0.47 6.09 0.81
N GLU A 122 0.56 7.40 0.57
CA GLU A 122 1.81 8.11 0.30
C GLU A 122 2.72 8.11 1.52
N MET A 123 2.14 8.34 2.71
CA MET A 123 2.88 8.28 3.97
C MET A 123 3.44 6.87 4.25
N TYR A 124 2.65 5.81 4.02
CA TYR A 124 3.16 4.43 4.09
C TYR A 124 4.26 4.17 3.07
N ALA A 125 4.08 4.59 1.82
CA ALA A 125 5.05 4.37 0.76
C ALA A 125 6.40 5.04 1.10
N ASN A 126 6.34 6.29 1.58
CA ASN A 126 7.52 7.04 2.00
C ASN A 126 8.24 6.41 3.18
N ALA A 127 7.51 5.99 4.22
CA ALA A 127 8.09 5.33 5.38
C ALA A 127 8.75 4.00 5.00
N LEU A 128 8.06 3.16 4.25
CA LEU A 128 8.57 1.86 3.80
C LEU A 128 9.80 2.00 2.89
N LEU A 129 9.79 2.97 1.97
CA LEU A 129 10.94 3.29 1.15
C LEU A 129 12.13 3.77 1.99
N THR A 130 11.89 4.65 2.96
CA THR A 130 12.92 5.10 3.92
C THR A 130 13.51 3.91 4.68
N ALA A 131 12.68 2.94 5.09
CA ALA A 131 13.11 1.71 5.74
C ALA A 131 13.84 0.72 4.82
N GLY A 132 13.82 0.94 3.49
CA GLY A 132 14.50 0.11 2.48
C GLY A 132 13.62 -0.98 1.87
N VAL A 133 12.31 -0.87 1.97
CA VAL A 133 11.36 -1.76 1.28
C VAL A 133 11.18 -1.29 -0.16
N GLU A 134 11.40 -2.20 -1.10
CA GLU A 134 11.30 -1.96 -2.54
C GLU A 134 10.51 -3.08 -3.21
N ASP A 135 10.01 -2.82 -4.42
CA ASP A 135 9.41 -3.85 -5.30
C ASP A 135 8.36 -4.72 -4.58
N ALA A 136 7.33 -4.09 -4.02
CA ALA A 136 6.28 -4.77 -3.29
C ALA A 136 4.91 -4.10 -3.47
N THR A 137 3.84 -4.89 -3.40
CA THR A 137 2.48 -4.41 -3.21
C THR A 137 2.05 -4.69 -1.78
N VAL A 138 1.59 -3.66 -1.08
CA VAL A 138 1.13 -3.74 0.30
C VAL A 138 -0.34 -3.34 0.37
N ASP A 139 -1.19 -4.28 0.75
CA ASP A 139 -2.60 -4.02 1.03
C ASP A 139 -2.79 -3.89 2.55
N VAL A 140 -3.38 -2.79 3.00
CA VAL A 140 -3.58 -2.47 4.42
C VAL A 140 -5.06 -2.44 4.75
N ALA A 141 -5.47 -3.16 5.81
CA ALA A 141 -6.86 -3.20 6.25
C ALA A 141 -6.96 -3.12 7.78
N SER A 142 -8.05 -2.53 8.26
CA SER A 142 -8.42 -2.56 9.68
C SER A 142 -9.93 -2.71 9.82
N PRO A 143 -10.42 -3.53 10.75
CA PRO A 143 -11.86 -3.69 10.98
C PRO A 143 -12.45 -2.56 11.85
N VAL A 144 -11.60 -1.74 12.46
CA VAL A 144 -11.96 -0.62 13.35
C VAL A 144 -11.09 0.60 13.07
N LYS A 145 -11.55 1.79 13.48
CA LYS A 145 -10.79 3.03 13.30
C LYS A 145 -9.49 3.04 14.13
N VAL A 146 -8.36 3.20 13.45
CA VAL A 146 -7.01 3.26 14.03
C VAL A 146 -6.13 4.24 13.28
N SER A 147 -4.99 4.61 13.86
CA SER A 147 -4.01 5.50 13.23
C SER A 147 -3.39 4.88 11.97
N GLY A 148 -3.05 3.58 12.03
CA GLY A 148 -2.40 2.82 10.95
C GLY A 148 -1.07 2.18 11.34
N HIS A 149 -0.45 2.59 12.45
CA HIS A 149 0.93 2.20 12.80
C HIS A 149 1.13 0.69 13.04
N SER A 150 0.10 -0.06 13.47
CA SER A 150 0.18 -1.53 13.59
C SER A 150 0.52 -2.21 12.27
N ALA A 151 0.00 -1.70 11.15
CA ALA A 151 0.25 -2.28 9.83
C ALA A 151 1.69 -2.02 9.39
N LEU A 152 2.22 -0.80 9.62
CA LEU A 152 3.62 -0.48 9.35
C LEU A 152 4.57 -1.38 10.13
N THR A 153 4.32 -1.50 11.43
CA THR A 153 5.09 -2.37 12.34
C THR A 153 5.03 -3.83 11.89
N GLY A 154 3.85 -4.29 11.48
CA GLY A 154 3.66 -5.64 10.95
C GLY A 154 4.50 -5.89 9.71
N ILE A 155 4.62 -4.90 8.82
CA ILE A 155 5.47 -5.01 7.63
C ILE A 155 6.94 -5.16 8.02
N TYR A 156 7.45 -4.35 8.94
CA TYR A 156 8.82 -4.47 9.43
C TYR A 156 9.10 -5.85 10.04
N LYS A 157 8.16 -6.36 10.85
CA LYS A 157 8.24 -7.71 11.42
C LYS A 157 8.30 -8.79 10.34
N ALA A 158 7.51 -8.69 9.28
CA ALA A 158 7.53 -9.67 8.20
C ALA A 158 8.89 -9.71 7.49
N TYR A 159 9.49 -8.55 7.22
CA TYR A 159 10.82 -8.48 6.59
C TYR A 159 11.91 -9.08 7.47
N ASP A 160 11.92 -8.78 8.77
CA ASP A 160 12.86 -9.36 9.74
C ASP A 160 12.69 -10.89 9.81
N ALA A 161 11.44 -11.37 9.93
CA ALA A 161 11.13 -12.80 10.03
C ALA A 161 11.48 -13.59 8.76
N GLU A 162 11.46 -12.96 7.59
CA GLU A 162 11.84 -13.56 6.31
C GLU A 162 13.36 -13.53 6.04
N GLY A 163 14.17 -13.09 7.02
CA GLY A 163 15.62 -13.01 6.88
C GLY A 163 16.07 -11.89 5.95
N GLN A 164 15.22 -10.88 5.75
CA GLN A 164 15.53 -9.63 5.06
C GLN A 164 15.41 -8.47 6.05
N PRO A 165 16.19 -8.47 7.15
CA PRO A 165 16.08 -7.44 8.18
C PRO A 165 16.33 -6.07 7.57
N LEU A 166 15.40 -5.16 7.81
CA LEU A 166 15.56 -3.76 7.45
C LEU A 166 16.53 -3.10 8.43
N ASP A 167 17.18 -2.03 7.98
CA ASP A 167 18.10 -1.29 8.84
C ASP A 167 17.32 -0.61 9.97
N LYS A 168 17.72 -0.87 11.23
CA LYS A 168 16.98 -0.38 12.39
C LYS A 168 16.98 1.15 12.48
N GLU A 169 18.09 1.80 12.15
CA GLU A 169 18.17 3.26 12.18
C GLU A 169 17.27 3.86 11.08
N ARG A 170 17.19 3.22 9.91
CA ARG A 170 16.24 3.59 8.85
C ARG A 170 14.78 3.34 9.23
N MET A 171 14.46 2.24 9.92
CA MET A 171 13.09 1.98 10.42
C MET A 171 12.65 3.04 11.43
N GLN A 172 13.53 3.40 12.37
CA GLN A 172 13.25 4.47 13.34
C GLN A 172 13.09 5.82 12.65
N LEU A 173 13.94 6.14 11.67
CA LEU A 173 13.80 7.36 10.86
C LEU A 173 12.47 7.38 10.09
N ALA A 174 12.08 6.25 9.50
CA ALA A 174 10.82 6.12 8.78
C ALA A 174 9.61 6.34 9.68
N ASP A 175 9.67 5.92 10.94
CA ASP A 175 8.62 6.18 11.91
C ASP A 175 8.59 7.65 12.36
N GLU A 176 9.74 8.25 12.64
CA GLU A 176 9.83 9.69 12.93
C GLU A 176 9.28 10.53 11.76
N GLU A 177 9.59 10.16 10.53
CA GLU A 177 9.04 10.79 9.33
C GLU A 177 7.51 10.67 9.30
N LEU A 178 6.98 9.47 9.57
CA LEU A 178 5.55 9.24 9.60
C LEU A 178 4.87 10.05 10.71
N GLY A 179 5.48 10.11 11.90
CA GLY A 179 5.03 10.91 13.04
C GLY A 179 4.91 12.39 12.65
N VAL A 180 6.00 12.98 12.14
CA VAL A 180 6.03 14.37 11.67
C VAL A 180 4.97 14.60 10.59
N ALA A 181 4.84 13.67 9.64
CA ALA A 181 3.82 13.77 8.60
C ALA A 181 2.39 13.82 9.18
N THR A 182 2.10 12.95 10.14
CA THR A 182 0.77 12.94 10.79
C THR A 182 0.52 14.14 11.68
N ASP A 183 1.55 14.70 12.32
CA ASP A 183 1.43 15.88 13.18
C ASP A 183 1.20 17.15 12.35
N LEU A 184 1.97 17.35 11.27
CA LEU A 184 1.74 18.43 10.31
C LEU A 184 0.31 18.39 9.73
N ALA A 185 -0.22 17.19 9.47
CA ALA A 185 -1.59 17.02 8.99
C ALA A 185 -2.63 17.39 10.06
N LYS A 186 -2.37 17.10 11.34
CA LYS A 186 -3.24 17.51 12.46
C LYS A 186 -3.24 19.02 12.66
N ASP A 187 -2.11 19.67 12.42
CA ASP A 187 -1.94 21.12 12.56
C ASP A 187 -2.52 21.93 11.38
N GLY A 188 -3.20 21.25 10.47
CA GLY A 188 -4.06 21.87 9.46
C GLY A 188 -3.48 21.91 8.05
N LEU A 189 -2.31 21.31 7.82
CA LEU A 189 -1.86 21.04 6.46
C LEU A 189 -2.68 19.89 5.86
N SER A 190 -3.01 19.98 4.57
CA SER A 190 -3.61 18.83 3.88
C SER A 190 -2.57 17.71 3.75
N GLN A 191 -3.01 16.46 3.80
CA GLN A 191 -2.11 15.30 3.73
C GLN A 191 -1.31 15.26 2.42
N GLU A 192 -1.89 15.78 1.33
CA GLU A 192 -1.21 15.92 0.04
C GLU A 192 -0.07 16.93 0.13
N LYS A 193 -0.30 18.10 0.75
CA LYS A 193 0.74 19.11 0.96
C LYS A 193 1.85 18.62 1.88
N VAL A 194 1.53 17.85 2.91
CA VAL A 194 2.53 17.23 3.78
C VAL A 194 3.39 16.25 2.97
N SER A 195 2.76 15.36 2.20
CA SER A 195 3.46 14.37 1.39
C SER A 195 4.33 15.03 0.31
N GLU A 196 3.83 16.09 -0.33
CA GLU A 196 4.59 16.91 -1.29
C GLU A 196 5.79 17.59 -0.62
N LEU A 197 5.60 18.23 0.54
CA LEU A 197 6.67 18.87 1.30
C LEU A 197 7.81 17.91 1.65
N LEU A 198 7.48 16.76 2.24
CA LEU A 198 8.48 15.75 2.61
C LEU A 198 9.21 15.21 1.39
N THR A 199 8.49 14.96 0.30
CA THR A 199 9.05 14.48 -0.97
C THR A 199 10.02 15.49 -1.58
N GLU A 200 9.62 16.77 -1.66
CA GLU A 200 10.45 17.82 -2.24
C GLU A 200 11.70 18.10 -1.38
N ILE A 201 11.60 18.02 -0.05
CA ILE A 201 12.78 18.12 0.82
C ILE A 201 13.72 16.93 0.60
N LYS A 202 13.20 15.69 0.54
CA LYS A 202 14.01 14.49 0.23
C LYS A 202 14.74 14.64 -1.11
N LYS A 203 14.05 15.11 -2.16
CA LYS A 203 14.63 15.36 -3.48
C LYS A 203 15.73 16.42 -3.42
N ALA A 204 15.49 17.52 -2.71
CA ALA A 204 16.47 18.58 -2.55
C ALA A 204 17.71 18.12 -1.76
N ILE A 205 17.54 17.28 -0.74
CA ILE A 205 18.66 16.67 0.00
C ILE A 205 19.44 15.72 -0.89
N ALA A 206 18.76 14.89 -1.69
CA ALA A 206 19.39 14.02 -2.68
C ALA A 206 20.24 14.80 -3.68
N ASP A 207 19.69 15.90 -4.21
CA ASP A 207 20.33 16.70 -5.24
C ASP A 207 21.48 17.59 -4.72
N GLN A 208 21.32 18.14 -3.53
CA GLN A 208 22.27 19.11 -2.96
C GLN A 208 23.32 18.46 -2.05
N ASN A 209 23.04 17.27 -1.52
CA ASN A 209 23.88 16.53 -0.58
C ASN A 209 24.44 17.45 0.55
N PRO A 210 23.55 18.06 1.37
CA PRO A 210 23.94 19.04 2.39
C PRO A 210 24.95 18.44 3.36
N ALA A 211 25.90 19.25 3.84
CA ALA A 211 26.93 18.79 4.76
C ALA A 211 26.57 19.09 6.22
N THR A 212 25.95 20.25 6.46
CA THR A 212 25.67 20.74 7.81
C THR A 212 24.17 20.87 8.11
N LYS A 213 23.84 21.06 9.38
CA LYS A 213 22.46 21.32 9.81
C LYS A 213 21.91 22.62 9.22
N GLU A 214 22.77 23.64 9.08
CA GLU A 214 22.40 24.92 8.47
C GLU A 214 22.05 24.77 6.98
N ASP A 215 22.74 23.88 6.25
CA ASP A 215 22.38 23.56 4.86
C ASP A 215 20.99 22.90 4.79
N VAL A 216 20.69 21.98 5.72
CA VAL A 216 19.38 21.33 5.82
C VAL A 216 18.30 22.35 6.16
N GLU A 217 18.53 23.24 7.12
CA GLU A 217 17.62 24.33 7.48
C GLU A 217 17.30 25.21 6.27
N LYS A 218 18.31 25.55 5.47
CA LYS A 218 18.12 26.31 4.24
C LYS A 218 17.25 25.55 3.24
N ILE A 219 17.47 24.25 3.04
CA ILE A 219 16.66 23.43 2.14
C ILE A 219 15.20 23.37 2.61
N VAL A 220 14.97 23.13 3.91
CA VAL A 220 13.62 23.10 4.49
C VAL A 220 12.92 24.45 4.26
N GLN A 221 13.61 25.56 4.55
CA GLN A 221 13.07 26.90 4.34
C GLN A 221 12.71 27.17 2.86
N GLU A 222 13.60 26.81 1.94
CA GLU A 222 13.37 26.96 0.51
C GLU A 222 12.13 26.19 0.03
N GLN A 223 11.93 24.96 0.51
CA GLN A 223 10.75 24.16 0.13
C GLN A 223 9.46 24.71 0.76
N LEU A 224 9.51 25.17 2.01
CA LEU A 224 8.37 25.82 2.66
C LEU A 224 7.94 27.08 1.87
N ASP A 225 8.89 27.92 1.48
CA ASP A 225 8.62 29.12 0.69
C ASP A 225 8.09 28.78 -0.71
N LYS A 226 8.68 27.78 -1.38
CA LYS A 226 8.25 27.31 -2.71
C LYS A 226 6.81 26.80 -2.71
N LEU A 227 6.41 26.08 -1.67
CA LEU A 227 5.06 25.50 -1.53
C LEU A 227 4.06 26.45 -0.86
N GLY A 228 4.52 27.63 -0.42
CA GLY A 228 3.69 28.60 0.29
C GLY A 228 3.14 28.05 1.61
N ILE A 229 3.94 27.25 2.31
CA ILE A 229 3.60 26.62 3.58
C ILE A 229 4.20 27.44 4.72
N SER A 230 3.38 27.78 5.70
CA SER A 230 3.82 28.39 6.95
C SER A 230 3.63 27.38 8.07
N LEU A 231 4.71 27.10 8.80
CA LEU A 231 4.72 26.21 9.96
C LEU A 231 5.02 26.98 11.24
N SER A 232 4.68 26.38 12.39
CA SER A 232 5.19 26.81 13.69
C SER A 232 6.72 26.64 13.76
N GLU A 233 7.36 27.28 14.73
CA GLU A 233 8.80 27.10 14.95
C GLU A 233 9.10 25.67 15.40
N GLU A 234 8.19 25.08 16.19
CA GLU A 234 8.27 23.70 16.65
C GLU A 234 8.22 22.71 15.47
N ASP A 235 7.24 22.83 14.58
CA ASP A 235 7.07 21.93 13.42
C ASP A 235 8.22 22.05 12.43
N ARG A 236 8.68 23.29 12.22
CA ARG A 236 9.86 23.56 11.40
C ARG A 236 11.10 22.89 11.99
N GLN A 237 11.29 22.99 13.30
CA GLN A 237 12.43 22.37 13.97
C GLN A 237 12.35 20.84 13.88
N MET A 238 11.15 20.25 14.01
CA MET A 238 10.95 18.81 13.80
C MET A 238 11.37 18.36 12.39
N LEU A 239 11.00 19.12 11.34
CA LEU A 239 11.44 18.83 9.97
C LEU A 239 12.97 18.92 9.83
N ILE A 240 13.58 19.98 10.37
CA ILE A 240 15.03 20.16 10.30
C ILE A 240 15.76 19.01 11.00
N ASP A 241 15.30 18.60 12.18
CA ASP A 241 15.91 17.52 12.95
C ASP A 241 15.76 16.17 12.25
N LEU A 242 14.56 15.88 11.72
CA LEU A 242 14.29 14.69 10.91
C LEU A 242 15.25 14.59 9.72
N PHE A 243 15.36 15.66 8.94
CA PHE A 243 16.16 15.66 7.73
C PHE A 243 17.66 15.75 8.00
N ASN A 244 18.07 16.37 9.11
CA ASN A 244 19.46 16.34 9.54
C ASN A 244 19.87 14.93 9.98
N LYS A 245 19.00 14.20 10.68
CA LYS A 245 19.23 12.79 11.03
C LYS A 245 19.26 11.90 9.78
N MET A 246 18.34 12.14 8.83
CA MET A 246 18.29 11.45 7.55
C MET A 246 19.61 11.59 6.77
N LYS A 247 20.18 12.81 6.71
CA LYS A 247 21.48 13.11 6.08
C LYS A 247 22.64 12.29 6.66
N ASP A 248 22.62 12.00 7.97
CA ASP A 248 23.68 11.25 8.64
C ASP A 248 23.59 9.73 8.41
N LEU A 249 22.46 9.25 7.88
CA LEU A 249 22.24 7.83 7.58
C LEU A 249 22.72 7.51 6.17
N ASN A 250 23.30 6.33 5.99
CA ASN A 250 23.81 5.84 4.71
C ASN A 250 22.65 5.40 3.77
N ILE A 251 21.71 6.31 3.49
CA ILE A 251 20.56 6.11 2.61
C ILE A 251 20.98 6.42 1.17
N ASN A 252 20.60 5.56 0.22
CA ASN A 252 20.83 5.81 -1.20
C ASN A 252 19.78 6.79 -1.72
N PHE A 253 20.06 8.08 -1.57
CA PHE A 253 19.12 9.14 -1.91
C PHE A 253 18.76 9.21 -3.39
N ASP A 254 19.65 8.78 -4.28
CA ASP A 254 19.37 8.67 -5.71
C ASP A 254 18.28 7.62 -5.99
N GLU A 255 18.33 6.50 -5.28
CA GLU A 255 17.34 5.43 -5.37
C GLU A 255 16.00 5.85 -4.77
N VAL A 256 16.02 6.51 -3.60
CA VAL A 256 14.82 7.11 -3.00
C VAL A 256 14.19 8.11 -3.97
N LYS A 257 14.98 9.01 -4.58
CA LYS A 257 14.49 9.97 -5.57
C LYS A 257 13.84 9.29 -6.78
N ASN A 258 14.50 8.28 -7.36
CA ASN A 258 13.95 7.54 -8.50
C ASN A 258 12.63 6.83 -8.17
N GLN A 259 12.51 6.25 -6.97
CA GLN A 259 11.27 5.64 -6.52
C GLN A 259 10.16 6.67 -6.28
N LEU A 260 10.48 7.83 -5.71
CA LEU A 260 9.53 8.94 -5.54
C LEU A 260 9.01 9.46 -6.89
N ASP A 261 9.87 9.57 -7.90
CA ASP A 261 9.47 9.98 -9.25
C ASP A 261 8.56 8.93 -9.92
N ASN A 262 8.81 7.64 -9.68
CA ASN A 262 7.92 6.58 -10.14
C ASN A 262 6.55 6.62 -9.44
N ILE A 263 6.51 6.89 -8.13
CA ILE A 263 5.25 7.05 -7.38
C ILE A 263 4.46 8.25 -7.93
N ALA A 264 5.10 9.41 -8.07
CA ALA A 264 4.47 10.62 -8.59
C ALA A 264 3.94 10.43 -10.03
N SER A 265 4.70 9.75 -10.89
CA SER A 265 4.32 9.46 -12.27
C SER A 265 3.14 8.50 -12.35
N LYS A 266 3.14 7.43 -11.54
CA LYS A 266 2.02 6.46 -11.46
C LYS A 266 0.74 7.13 -10.95
N VAL A 267 0.81 8.03 -9.97
CA VAL A 267 -0.36 8.80 -9.51
C VAL A 267 -0.91 9.68 -10.62
N GLN A 268 -0.03 10.34 -11.39
CA GLN A 268 -0.44 11.18 -12.51
C GLN A 268 -1.05 10.38 -13.68
N GLU A 269 -0.61 9.14 -13.91
CA GLU A 269 -1.22 8.21 -14.86
C GLU A 269 -2.58 7.69 -14.34
N LEU A 270 -2.70 7.35 -13.06
CA LEU A 270 -3.94 6.86 -12.43
C LEU A 270 -5.05 7.91 -12.38
N VAL A 271 -4.71 9.19 -12.19
CA VAL A 271 -5.68 10.31 -12.23
C VAL A 271 -6.20 10.54 -13.65
N ASN A 272 -5.41 10.21 -14.67
CA ASN A 272 -5.78 10.34 -16.09
C ASN A 272 -6.39 9.05 -16.68
N ASP A 273 -6.41 7.94 -15.95
CA ASP A 273 -7.02 6.68 -16.38
C ASP A 273 -8.51 6.64 -16.00
N GLU A 274 -9.39 6.87 -16.98
CA GLU A 274 -10.84 6.71 -16.84
C GLU A 274 -11.23 5.30 -16.34
N GLY A 275 -10.38 4.28 -16.54
CA GLY A 275 -10.57 2.92 -16.03
C GLY A 275 -10.47 2.80 -14.50
N PHE A 276 -9.68 3.65 -13.84
CA PHE A 276 -9.59 3.70 -12.38
C PHE A 276 -10.90 4.24 -11.77
N TRP A 277 -11.42 5.35 -12.29
CA TRP A 277 -12.71 5.89 -11.85
C TRP A 277 -13.86 4.91 -12.09
N ASN A 278 -13.84 4.17 -13.20
CA ASN A 278 -14.80 3.10 -13.46
C ASN A 278 -14.66 1.93 -12.46
N LYS A 279 -13.45 1.57 -12.04
CA LYS A 279 -13.21 0.53 -11.01
C LYS A 279 -13.64 0.99 -9.62
N VAL A 280 -13.33 2.23 -9.25
CA VAL A 280 -13.75 2.88 -8.00
C VAL A 280 -15.27 3.04 -7.95
N GLU A 281 -15.90 3.50 -9.03
CA GLU A 281 -17.36 3.60 -9.13
C GLU A 281 -18.03 2.21 -9.07
N ASN A 282 -17.45 1.19 -9.71
CA ASN A 282 -17.95 -0.19 -9.62
C ASN A 282 -17.75 -0.80 -8.24
N PHE A 283 -16.67 -0.47 -7.53
CA PHE A 283 -16.45 -0.86 -6.14
C PHE A 283 -17.51 -0.22 -5.23
N PHE A 284 -17.73 1.09 -5.33
CA PHE A 284 -18.77 1.79 -4.57
C PHE A 284 -20.18 1.31 -4.91
N LYS A 285 -20.48 0.98 -6.18
CA LYS A 285 -21.75 0.37 -6.58
C LYS A 285 -21.95 -1.02 -5.96
N LYS A 286 -20.91 -1.85 -5.92
CA LYS A 286 -20.95 -3.17 -5.25
C LYS A 286 -21.14 -3.03 -3.74
N PHE A 287 -20.47 -2.07 -3.12
CA PHE A 287 -20.59 -1.78 -1.69
C PHE A 287 -21.98 -1.24 -1.32
N ALA A 288 -22.53 -0.29 -2.10
CA ALA A 288 -23.87 0.25 -1.90
C ALA A 288 -24.96 -0.83 -2.08
N ASN A 289 -24.78 -1.76 -3.03
CA ASN A 289 -25.69 -2.90 -3.20
C ASN A 289 -25.59 -3.90 -2.05
N LEU A 290 -24.40 -4.14 -1.48
CA LEU A 290 -24.23 -4.98 -0.29
C LEU A 290 -24.92 -4.39 0.94
N ILE A 291 -24.84 -3.07 1.14
CA ILE A 291 -25.54 -2.36 2.22
C ILE A 291 -27.06 -2.36 1.99
N GLY A 292 -27.50 -2.09 0.76
CA GLY A 292 -28.93 -2.13 0.40
C GLY A 292 -29.56 -3.50 0.66
N ASN A 293 -28.89 -4.58 0.24
CA ASN A 293 -29.35 -5.94 0.45
C ASN A 293 -29.34 -6.35 1.94
N PHE A 294 -28.38 -5.84 2.73
CA PHE A 294 -28.32 -6.06 4.18
C PHE A 294 -29.50 -5.40 4.91
N PHE A 295 -29.88 -4.18 4.51
CA PHE A 295 -31.04 -3.49 5.10
C PHE A 295 -32.39 -4.01 4.58
N GLU A 296 -32.50 -4.41 3.32
CA GLU A 296 -33.72 -5.06 2.80
C GLU A 296 -33.98 -6.43 3.44
N GLY A 297 -32.92 -7.16 3.83
CA GLY A 297 -33.03 -8.39 4.61
C GLY A 297 -33.32 -8.21 6.10
N LEU A 298 -33.19 -6.98 6.63
CA LEU A 298 -33.49 -6.63 8.03
C LEU A 298 -34.94 -6.16 8.24
N PHE A 299 -35.65 -5.82 7.15
CA PHE A 299 -37.03 -5.34 7.18
C PHE A 299 -38.02 -6.27 6.44
N ASN A 300 -37.59 -7.46 6.04
CA ASN A 300 -38.43 -8.59 5.62
C ASN A 300 -38.32 -9.75 6.63
#